data_AF-A0A4V3AWT4-F1
#
_entry.id   AF-A0A4V3AWT4-F1
#
_cell.length_a   1.000
_cell.length_b   1.000
_cell.length_c   1.000
_cell.angle_alpha   90.00
_cell.angle_beta   90.00
_cell.angle_gamma   90.00
#
_symmetry.space_group_name_H-M   'P 1'
#
loop_
_entity.id
_entity.type
_entity.pdbx_description
1 polymer ?
#
loop_
_entity_poly.entity_id
_entity_poly.type
_entity_poly.pdbx_seq_one_letter_code
_entity_poly.pdbx_strand_id
1 'polypeptide(L)'
;MNRAKVAALGIFVVGACVAAPPAAADNPVCTSTWCSFLLPSRNIGCELNYQRGSGIADEAYCQSDSPPQSVRMAPSGTFKTCTGETCLGNAGQGTPVLGYGQSAAVGPFTCRSDTNGVTCTVGSGRGFTLSNAGVAPVG
;
A
#
# COMPACT_ATOMS: atom_id res chain seq x y z
N MET A 1 72.61 13.12 32.66
CA MET A 1 72.95 11.95 31.83
C MET A 1 71.67 11.37 31.27
N ASN A 2 71.56 11.41 29.94
CA ASN A 2 70.39 11.11 29.13
C ASN A 2 69.90 9.66 29.26
N ARG A 3 68.60 9.45 29.02
CA ARG A 3 68.10 8.38 28.12
C ARG A 3 66.64 8.66 27.72
N ALA A 4 66.49 9.05 26.46
CA ALA A 4 65.22 9.12 25.75
C ALA A 4 64.60 7.73 25.56
N LYS A 5 63.26 7.64 25.55
CA LYS A 5 62.53 6.53 24.94
C LYS A 5 61.31 7.06 24.17
N VAL A 6 61.53 7.05 22.85
CA VAL A 6 60.67 6.89 21.68
C VAL A 6 59.14 6.77 21.87
N ALA A 7 58.48 7.53 20.99
CA ALA A 7 57.09 7.62 20.61
C ALA A 7 56.27 6.31 20.50
N ALA A 8 54.98 6.44 20.81
CA ALA A 8 53.93 5.68 20.15
C ALA A 8 52.79 6.66 19.78
N LEU A 9 52.77 7.10 18.52
CA LEU A 9 51.62 7.78 17.92
C LEU A 9 50.55 6.71 17.69
N GLY A 10 49.53 6.66 18.56
CA GLY A 10 48.35 5.85 18.34
C GLY A 10 47.43 6.53 17.32
N ILE A 11 47.41 6.03 16.08
CA ILE A 11 46.44 6.43 15.07
C ILE A 11 45.13 5.69 15.38
N PHE A 12 44.20 6.37 16.05
CA PHE A 12 42.81 5.93 16.13
C PHE A 12 42.15 6.23 14.79
N VAL A 13 42.04 5.23 13.93
CA VAL A 13 41.17 5.30 12.76
C VAL A 13 39.73 5.26 13.29
N VAL A 14 39.11 6.43 13.42
CA VAL A 14 37.66 6.56 13.60
C VAL A 14 37.03 6.04 12.31
N GLY A 15 36.64 4.76 12.32
CA GLY A 15 35.85 4.16 11.26
C GLY A 15 34.52 4.89 11.17
N ALA A 16 34.42 5.82 10.22
CA ALA A 16 33.16 6.44 9.87
C ALA A 16 32.25 5.35 9.28
N CYS A 17 31.31 4.85 10.10
CA CYS A 17 30.16 4.12 9.60
C CYS A 17 29.36 5.08 8.73
N VAL A 18 29.65 5.11 7.43
CA VAL A 18 28.75 5.67 6.42
C VAL A 18 27.51 4.78 6.39
N ALA A 19 26.56 5.08 7.26
CA ALA A 19 25.18 4.64 7.07
C ALA A 19 24.66 5.37 5.84
N ALA A 20 24.81 4.77 4.67
CA ALA A 20 24.07 5.20 3.50
C ALA A 20 22.57 5.07 3.84
N PRO A 21 21.78 6.15 3.78
CA PRO A 21 20.33 6.01 3.82
C PRO A 21 19.91 5.14 2.63
N PRO A 22 18.93 4.23 2.78
CA PRO A 22 18.34 3.58 1.63
C PRO A 22 17.66 4.67 0.79
N ALA A 23 18.27 5.04 -0.33
CA ALA A 23 17.64 5.86 -1.35
C ALA A 23 16.91 4.95 -2.34
N ALA A 24 15.80 4.37 -1.88
CA ALA A 24 14.70 4.01 -2.77
C ALA A 24 13.59 5.01 -2.43
N ALA A 25 13.21 5.84 -3.40
CA ALA A 25 11.98 6.61 -3.29
C ALA A 25 10.81 5.63 -3.40
N ASP A 26 10.53 4.90 -2.33
CA ASP A 26 9.37 4.01 -2.26
C ASP A 26 8.14 4.91 -2.31
N ASN A 27 7.38 4.79 -3.41
CA ASN A 27 6.12 5.50 -3.55
C ASN A 27 5.24 5.12 -2.35
N PRO A 28 4.74 6.07 -1.54
CA PRO A 28 4.03 5.71 -0.32
C PRO A 28 2.73 5.00 -0.66
N VAL A 29 2.39 3.95 0.11
CA VAL A 29 1.10 3.26 -0.02
C VAL A 29 -0.06 4.22 0.23
N CYS A 30 0.10 5.16 1.16
CA CYS A 30 -0.92 6.13 1.52
C CYS A 30 -0.34 7.53 1.75
N THR A 31 -1.16 8.53 1.44
CA THR A 31 -1.08 9.91 1.90
C THR A 31 -2.30 10.20 2.80
N SER A 32 -2.52 11.47 3.17
CA SER A 32 -3.68 11.87 3.98
C SER A 32 -5.03 11.75 3.27
N THR A 33 -5.05 11.69 1.94
CA THR A 33 -6.30 11.71 1.13
C THR A 33 -6.37 10.62 0.07
N TRP A 34 -5.33 9.80 -0.04
CA TRP A 34 -5.22 8.80 -1.08
C TRP A 34 -4.39 7.60 -0.63
N CYS A 35 -4.79 6.40 -1.02
CA CYS A 35 -3.91 5.23 -1.00
C CYS A 35 -3.92 4.55 -2.36
N SER A 36 -2.79 3.98 -2.78
CA SER A 36 -2.72 3.10 -3.95
C SER A 36 -1.72 1.99 -3.69
N PHE A 37 -2.14 0.75 -3.91
CA PHE A 37 -1.27 -0.41 -3.70
C PHE A 37 -1.67 -1.60 -4.56
N LEU A 38 -0.68 -2.45 -4.83
CA LEU A 38 -0.86 -3.82 -5.30
C LEU A 38 -0.73 -4.78 -4.12
N LEU A 39 -1.44 -5.91 -4.20
CA LEU A 39 -1.12 -7.06 -3.35
C LEU A 39 0.20 -7.69 -3.84
N PRO A 40 0.90 -8.48 -3.00
CA PRO A 40 2.16 -9.14 -3.39
C PRO A 40 2.05 -10.06 -4.60
N SER A 41 0.88 -10.66 -4.86
CA SER A 41 0.61 -11.41 -6.10
C SER A 41 0.57 -10.55 -7.36
N ARG A 42 0.42 -9.23 -7.20
CA ARG A 42 0.22 -8.22 -8.26
C ARG A 42 -1.01 -8.44 -9.14
N ASN A 43 -1.86 -9.41 -8.80
CA ASN A 43 -3.13 -9.64 -9.48
C ASN A 43 -4.22 -8.66 -9.04
N ILE A 44 -4.18 -8.24 -7.76
CA ILE A 44 -5.17 -7.33 -7.18
C ILE A 44 -4.51 -5.99 -6.88
N GLY A 45 -5.15 -4.92 -7.33
CA GLY A 45 -4.77 -3.54 -7.03
C GLY A 45 -5.92 -2.77 -6.43
N CYS A 46 -5.63 -1.84 -5.53
CA CYS A 46 -6.61 -0.99 -4.90
C CYS A 46 -6.18 0.48 -4.92
N GLU A 47 -7.17 1.35 -5.04
CA GLU A 47 -7.07 2.78 -4.85
C GLU A 47 -8.16 3.24 -3.88
N LEU A 48 -7.77 3.98 -2.84
CA LEU A 48 -8.68 4.58 -1.88
C LEU A 48 -8.57 6.09 -2.04
N ASN A 49 -9.70 6.76 -2.23
CA ASN A 49 -9.79 8.20 -2.34
C ASN A 49 -10.68 8.72 -1.21
N TYR A 50 -10.21 9.74 -0.50
CA TYR A 50 -11.02 10.45 0.48
C TYR A 50 -10.62 11.92 0.55
N GLN A 51 -11.55 12.81 0.19
CA GLN A 51 -11.34 14.26 0.14
C GLN A 51 -10.13 14.65 -0.73
N ARG A 52 -9.86 13.88 -1.79
CA ARG A 52 -8.66 14.04 -2.63
C ARG A 52 -8.70 15.29 -3.52
N GLY A 53 -9.89 15.80 -3.82
CA GLY A 53 -10.07 17.00 -4.63
C GLY A 53 -11.40 17.00 -5.38
N SER A 54 -11.70 18.12 -6.04
CA SER A 54 -12.91 18.24 -6.85
C SER A 54 -12.90 17.23 -8.01
N GLY A 55 -14.04 16.57 -8.23
CA GLY A 55 -14.23 15.61 -9.33
C GLY A 55 -13.68 14.21 -9.08
N ILE A 56 -13.06 13.95 -7.92
CA ILE A 56 -12.65 12.60 -7.50
C ILE A 56 -13.65 12.13 -6.44
N ALA A 57 -14.28 10.99 -6.67
CA ALA A 57 -15.21 10.41 -5.71
C ALA A 57 -14.47 9.87 -4.48
N ASP A 58 -15.08 10.03 -3.31
CA ASP A 58 -14.65 9.30 -2.12
C ASP A 58 -15.07 7.83 -2.28
N GLU A 59 -14.10 6.95 -2.49
CA GLU A 59 -14.36 5.54 -2.72
C GLU A 59 -13.15 4.67 -2.37
N ALA A 60 -13.41 3.40 -2.05
CA ALA A 60 -12.43 2.34 -2.20
C ALA A 60 -12.72 1.59 -3.51
N TYR A 61 -11.80 1.71 -4.46
CA TYR A 61 -11.78 0.96 -5.71
C TYR A 61 -10.77 -0.18 -5.59
N CYS A 62 -11.18 -1.42 -5.86
CA CYS A 62 -10.26 -2.54 -6.00
C CYS A 62 -10.59 -3.32 -7.27
N GLN A 63 -9.57 -3.88 -7.90
CA GLN A 63 -9.72 -4.72 -9.09
C GLN A 63 -8.81 -5.94 -9.04
N SER A 64 -9.21 -6.99 -9.74
CA SER A 64 -8.43 -8.19 -10.03
C SER A 64 -8.25 -8.28 -11.54
N ASP A 65 -7.04 -8.54 -12.00
CA ASP A 65 -6.75 -8.71 -13.44
C ASP A 65 -7.15 -10.11 -13.93
N SER A 66 -7.01 -11.13 -13.08
CA SER A 66 -7.34 -12.52 -13.40
C SER A 66 -8.06 -13.23 -12.23
N PRO A 67 -9.37 -13.53 -12.36
CA PRO A 67 -10.27 -13.11 -13.44
C PRO A 67 -10.54 -11.58 -13.37
N PRO A 68 -10.86 -10.94 -14.51
CA PRO A 68 -11.09 -9.50 -14.59
C PRO A 68 -12.39 -9.11 -13.87
N GLN A 69 -12.25 -8.36 -12.78
CA GLN A 69 -13.39 -7.83 -12.01
C GLN A 69 -12.96 -6.63 -11.17
N SER A 70 -13.90 -5.76 -10.84
CA SER A 70 -13.68 -4.62 -9.97
C SER A 70 -14.85 -4.36 -9.03
N VAL A 71 -14.57 -3.60 -7.98
CA VAL A 71 -15.53 -3.20 -6.95
C VAL A 71 -15.26 -1.76 -6.54
N ARG A 72 -16.34 -0.98 -6.40
CA ARG A 72 -16.33 0.40 -5.93
C ARG A 72 -17.19 0.51 -4.69
N MET A 73 -16.61 0.91 -3.57
CA MET A 73 -17.30 1.05 -2.29
C MET A 73 -17.34 2.51 -1.85
N ALA A 74 -18.51 3.00 -1.50
CA ALA A 74 -18.75 4.35 -0.98
C ALA A 74 -18.44 4.45 0.52
N PRO A 75 -18.31 5.65 1.12
CA PRO A 75 -18.08 5.87 2.55
C PRO A 75 -19.10 5.23 3.49
N SER A 76 -20.30 4.92 2.99
CA SER A 76 -21.36 4.21 3.71
C SER A 76 -21.13 2.70 3.85
N GLY A 77 -20.13 2.14 3.15
CA GLY A 77 -19.86 0.71 3.03
C GLY A 77 -20.71 0.00 1.98
N THR A 78 -21.59 0.70 1.25
CA THR A 78 -22.29 0.14 0.10
C THR A 78 -21.36 0.07 -1.11
N PHE A 79 -21.40 -1.04 -1.86
CA PHE A 79 -20.52 -1.23 -3.01
C PHE A 79 -21.25 -1.74 -4.25
N LYS A 80 -20.62 -1.54 -5.41
CA LYS A 80 -21.03 -2.08 -6.71
C LYS A 80 -19.88 -2.87 -7.30
N THR A 81 -20.20 -3.94 -8.03
CA THR A 81 -19.24 -4.81 -8.70
C THR A 81 -19.37 -4.72 -10.22
N CYS A 82 -18.30 -5.01 -10.93
CA CYS A 82 -18.25 -5.08 -12.39
C CYS A 82 -17.32 -6.24 -12.79
N THR A 83 -17.69 -7.01 -13.81
CA THR A 83 -16.92 -8.17 -14.29
C THR A 83 -16.59 -8.04 -15.77
N GLY A 84 -15.41 -8.49 -16.17
CA GLY A 84 -14.91 -8.39 -17.54
C GLY A 84 -13.86 -7.29 -17.72
N GLU A 85 -13.10 -7.35 -18.81
CA GLU A 85 -11.96 -6.46 -19.04
C GLU A 85 -12.34 -4.98 -19.09
N THR A 86 -13.56 -4.67 -19.57
CA THR A 86 -14.08 -3.29 -19.63
C THR A 86 -14.31 -2.65 -18.26
N CYS A 87 -14.23 -3.45 -17.18
CA CYS A 87 -14.41 -3.00 -15.81
C CYS A 87 -13.10 -2.59 -15.13
N LEU A 88 -11.96 -2.78 -15.80
CA LEU A 88 -10.64 -2.53 -15.24
C LEU A 88 -10.14 -1.13 -15.59
N GLY A 89 -9.39 -0.55 -14.66
CA GLY A 89 -8.57 0.62 -14.87
C GLY A 89 -7.10 0.23 -14.96
N ASN A 90 -6.25 1.20 -15.29
CA ASN A 90 -4.80 0.99 -15.28
C ASN A 90 -4.23 1.40 -13.92
N ALA A 91 -3.45 0.51 -13.31
CA ALA A 91 -2.65 0.89 -12.15
C ALA A 91 -1.59 1.93 -12.55
N GLY A 92 -1.28 2.85 -11.63
CA GLY A 92 -0.20 3.80 -11.81
C GLY A 92 1.15 3.09 -11.97
N GLN A 93 2.05 3.68 -12.74
CA GLN A 93 3.44 3.19 -12.79
C GLN A 93 4.07 3.34 -11.39
N GLY A 94 4.77 2.31 -10.93
CA GLY A 94 5.41 2.32 -9.62
C GLY A 94 4.43 2.26 -8.43
N THR A 95 3.19 1.79 -8.63
CA THR A 95 2.29 1.49 -7.49
C THR A 95 2.99 0.54 -6.52
N PRO A 96 3.09 0.90 -5.22
CA PRO A 96 3.79 0.10 -4.23
C PRO A 96 3.04 -1.19 -3.90
N VAL A 97 3.74 -2.13 -3.30
CA VAL A 97 3.12 -3.38 -2.79
C VAL A 97 2.78 -3.22 -1.32
N LEU A 98 1.54 -3.51 -0.95
CA LEU A 98 1.11 -3.64 0.44
C LEU A 98 1.25 -5.11 0.87
N GLY A 99 2.24 -5.39 1.72
CA GLY A 99 2.55 -6.74 2.20
C GLY A 99 1.34 -7.46 2.81
N TYR A 100 1.29 -8.78 2.71
CA TYR A 100 0.24 -9.57 3.33
C TYR A 100 0.18 -9.34 4.85
N GLY A 101 -1.03 -9.30 5.39
CA GLY A 101 -1.30 -8.97 6.79
C GLY A 101 -1.28 -7.47 7.10
N GLN A 102 -0.83 -6.61 6.18
CA GLN A 102 -0.81 -5.16 6.36
C GLN A 102 -2.13 -4.52 5.91
N SER A 103 -2.39 -3.32 6.45
CA SER A 103 -3.56 -2.52 6.10
C SER A 103 -3.17 -1.15 5.57
N ALA A 104 -3.93 -0.67 4.59
CA ALA A 104 -3.92 0.71 4.12
C ALA A 104 -5.24 1.36 4.50
N ALA A 105 -5.20 2.59 4.99
CA ALA A 105 -6.40 3.30 5.43
C ALA A 105 -6.33 4.78 5.09
N VAL A 106 -7.46 5.32 4.66
CA VAL A 106 -7.66 6.75 4.47
C VAL A 106 -9.13 7.11 4.64
N GLY A 107 -9.40 8.16 5.40
CA GLY A 107 -10.78 8.53 5.76
C GLY A 107 -11.53 7.35 6.43
N PRO A 108 -12.74 7.01 5.97
CA PRO A 108 -13.51 5.91 6.54
C PRO A 108 -13.03 4.53 6.09
N PHE A 109 -12.17 4.45 5.07
CA PHE A 109 -11.82 3.21 4.40
C PHE A 109 -10.61 2.55 5.06
N THR A 110 -10.69 1.25 5.28
CA THR A 110 -9.55 0.40 5.65
C THR A 110 -9.56 -0.84 4.77
N CYS A 111 -8.45 -1.10 4.08
CA CYS A 111 -8.26 -2.28 3.25
C CYS A 111 -7.08 -3.10 3.77
N ARG A 112 -7.30 -4.39 4.01
CA ARG A 112 -6.29 -5.34 4.48
C ARG A 112 -5.89 -6.28 3.34
N SER A 113 -4.57 -6.40 3.13
CA SER A 113 -3.95 -7.32 2.19
C SER A 113 -3.86 -8.72 2.80
N ASP A 114 -4.34 -9.73 2.08
CA ASP A 114 -4.30 -11.14 2.47
C ASP A 114 -3.80 -12.03 1.34
N THR A 115 -3.32 -13.22 1.69
CA THR A 115 -2.94 -14.25 0.71
C THR A 115 -4.10 -14.66 -0.20
N ASN A 116 -5.34 -14.51 0.28
CA ASN A 116 -6.54 -14.92 -0.43
C ASN A 116 -7.29 -13.76 -1.09
N GLY A 117 -6.77 -12.52 -1.00
CA GLY A 117 -7.45 -11.35 -1.56
C GLY A 117 -7.27 -10.10 -0.73
N VAL A 118 -8.15 -9.13 -0.93
CA VAL A 118 -8.19 -7.88 -0.16
C VAL A 118 -9.56 -7.74 0.50
N THR A 119 -9.57 -7.36 1.77
CA THR A 119 -10.82 -7.03 2.48
C THR A 119 -10.85 -5.55 2.81
N CYS A 120 -11.85 -4.85 2.30
CA CYS A 120 -12.04 -3.42 2.51
C CYS A 120 -13.33 -3.19 3.29
N THR A 121 -13.26 -2.43 4.38
CA THR A 121 -14.40 -2.07 5.21
C THR A 121 -14.41 -0.58 5.52
N VAL A 122 -15.58 -0.07 5.88
CA VAL A 122 -15.71 1.22 6.55
C VAL A 122 -15.76 1.05 8.07
N GLY A 123 -15.70 2.15 8.83
CA GLY A 123 -15.68 2.10 10.31
C GLY A 123 -16.86 1.37 10.98
N SER A 124 -17.97 1.14 10.27
CA SER A 124 -19.09 0.32 10.74
C SER A 124 -18.87 -1.20 10.58
N GLY A 125 -17.76 -1.62 9.96
CA GLY A 125 -17.45 -3.01 9.64
C GLY A 125 -18.00 -3.50 8.29
N ARG A 126 -18.91 -2.73 7.66
CA ARG A 126 -19.48 -3.05 6.35
C ARG A 126 -18.45 -2.89 5.24
N GLY A 127 -18.50 -3.80 4.26
CA GLY A 127 -17.72 -3.68 3.04
C GLY A 127 -17.65 -4.97 2.24
N PHE A 128 -16.48 -5.27 1.69
CA PHE A 128 -16.30 -6.42 0.79
C PHE A 128 -14.95 -7.12 0.98
N THR A 129 -14.90 -8.38 0.56
CA THR A 129 -13.67 -9.10 0.23
C THR A 129 -13.64 -9.35 -1.27
N LEU A 130 -12.55 -8.96 -1.93
CA LEU A 130 -12.27 -9.28 -3.34
C LEU A 130 -11.17 -10.34 -3.40
N SER A 131 -11.43 -11.42 -4.12
CA SER A 131 -10.52 -12.55 -4.32
C SER A 131 -10.63 -13.09 -5.74
N ASN A 132 -9.79 -14.07 -6.09
CA ASN A 132 -9.92 -14.78 -7.38
C ASN A 132 -11.27 -15.50 -7.54
N ALA A 133 -11.97 -15.81 -6.44
CA ALA A 133 -13.28 -16.45 -6.47
C ALA A 133 -14.43 -15.47 -6.74
N GLY A 134 -14.20 -14.16 -6.60
CA GLY A 134 -15.23 -13.14 -6.72
C GLY A 134 -15.19 -12.09 -5.61
N VAL A 135 -16.25 -11.28 -5.58
CA VAL A 135 -16.51 -10.30 -4.52
C VAL A 135 -17.58 -10.84 -3.58
N ALA A 136 -17.30 -10.81 -2.27
CA ALA A 136 -18.24 -11.20 -1.21
C ALA A 136 -18.47 -10.04 -0.23
N PRO A 137 -19.69 -9.82 0.28
CA PRO A 137 -19.96 -8.83 1.30
C PRO A 137 -19.34 -9.21 2.65
N VAL A 138 -19.01 -8.19 3.45
CA VAL A 138 -18.54 -8.31 4.84
C VAL A 138 -19.35 -7.34 5.70
N GLY A 139 -19.73 -7.78 6.90
CA GLY A 139 -20.42 -6.94 7.91
C GLY A 139 -21.94 -6.91 7.78
#